data_AF-A0A672IN50-F1
#
_entry.id   AF-A0A672IN50-F1
#
_cell.length_a   1.000
_cell.length_b   1.000
_cell.length_c   1.000
_cell.angle_alpha   90.00
_cell.angle_beta   90.00
_cell.angle_gamma   90.00
#
_symmetry.space_group_name_H-M   'P 1'
#
loop_
_entity.id
_entity.type
_entity.pdbx_description
1 polymer ?
#
loop_
_entity_poly.entity_id
_entity_poly.type
_entity_poly.pdbx_seq_one_letter_code
_entity_poly.pdbx_strand_id
1 'polypeptide(L)'
;MKKSKLQQSLQNQSASVLTVPSGLELSTALCAPVDQAEKLRLSSWGLPKPVLECYQKHGVTQMFEWQAQCLAVGQVLNGGNLVYSAPTSAGKTLVSELLMLKRVLETKRKALFILPFVSVAKEKMHYLQVRDHFTPLEIDMD
;
A
#
# COMPACT_ATOMS: atom_id res chain seq x y z
N MET A 1 -24.96 45.48 5.55
CA MET A 1 -25.22 44.35 4.62
C MET A 1 -23.90 43.69 4.27
N LYS A 2 -23.49 42.63 5.00
CA LYS A 2 -23.55 41.21 4.59
C LYS A 2 -22.87 40.91 3.24
N LYS A 3 -21.66 40.35 3.30
CA LYS A 3 -21.22 39.13 2.57
C LYS A 3 -19.99 38.55 3.27
N SER A 4 -20.29 37.67 4.21
CA SER A 4 -19.39 36.89 5.07
C SER A 4 -18.68 35.78 4.31
N LYS A 5 -17.41 35.55 4.67
CA LYS A 5 -16.75 34.23 4.83
C LYS A 5 -17.50 33.05 4.19
N LEU A 6 -17.15 32.67 2.96
CA LEU A 6 -17.63 31.41 2.35
C LEU A 6 -16.64 30.79 1.34
N GLN A 7 -15.36 31.15 1.38
CA GLN A 7 -14.33 30.55 0.53
C GLN A 7 -13.12 29.99 1.30
N GLN A 8 -13.27 29.75 2.61
CA GLN A 8 -12.22 29.15 3.42
C GLN A 8 -12.74 27.86 4.02
N SER A 9 -12.66 26.75 3.26
CA SER A 9 -12.56 25.37 3.77
C SER A 9 -12.85 24.34 2.67
N LEU A 10 -11.94 24.15 1.70
CA LEU A 10 -11.87 22.92 0.87
C LEU A 10 -10.43 22.62 0.42
N GLN A 11 -9.40 23.04 1.18
CA GLN A 11 -8.07 22.46 1.01
C GLN A 11 -8.00 21.21 1.90
N ASN A 12 -8.46 20.07 1.39
CA ASN A 12 -8.29 18.80 2.08
C ASN A 12 -6.79 18.41 2.01
N GLN A 13 -5.98 18.84 2.97
CA GLN A 13 -4.53 18.60 3.03
C GLN A 13 -4.16 17.16 3.41
N SER A 14 -5.12 16.24 3.48
CA SER A 14 -4.95 14.96 4.16
C SER A 14 -4.56 13.78 3.25
N ALA A 15 -4.36 14.01 1.94
CA ALA A 15 -4.05 12.95 0.98
C ALA A 15 -2.78 13.25 0.19
N SER A 16 -1.82 12.33 0.22
CA SER A 16 -0.66 12.37 -0.67
C SER A 16 -1.06 11.81 -2.04
N VAL A 17 -0.89 12.58 -3.11
CA VAL A 17 -1.24 12.19 -4.49
C VAL A 17 0.03 11.88 -5.27
N LEU A 18 0.12 10.66 -5.81
CA LEU A 18 1.23 10.24 -6.67
C LEU A 18 0.68 9.76 -8.01
N THR A 19 1.06 10.44 -9.09
CA THR A 19 0.79 9.98 -10.46
C THR A 19 2.11 9.58 -11.09
N VAL A 20 2.23 8.32 -11.51
CA VAL A 20 3.36 7.91 -12.34
C VAL A 20 3.15 8.51 -13.74
N PRO A 21 4.10 9.30 -14.29
CA PRO A 21 3.96 9.82 -15.65
C PRO A 21 3.94 8.66 -16.65
N SER A 22 2.99 8.72 -17.59
CA SER A 22 2.87 7.79 -18.71
C SER A 22 4.03 8.02 -19.68
N GLY A 23 5.20 7.49 -19.36
CA GLY A 23 6.41 7.65 -20.18
C GLY A 23 7.56 6.93 -19.51
N LEU A 24 7.99 5.82 -20.09
CA LEU A 24 9.15 5.07 -19.69
C LEU A 24 10.40 5.90 -20.03
N GLU A 25 10.83 6.82 -19.16
CA GLU A 25 12.17 7.41 -19.21
C GLU A 25 12.91 6.99 -17.93
N LEU A 26 13.64 5.89 -18.09
CA LEU A 26 14.53 5.32 -17.08
C LEU A 26 15.88 6.05 -17.15
N SER A 27 15.87 7.38 -17.03
CA SER A 27 17.09 8.18 -17.08
C SER A 27 16.88 9.50 -16.34
N THR A 28 17.76 9.77 -15.38
CA THR A 28 17.99 11.08 -14.74
C THR A 28 17.21 11.37 -13.44
N ALA A 29 17.59 10.64 -12.38
CA ALA A 29 17.89 11.22 -11.06
C ALA A 29 18.68 10.16 -10.25
N LEU A 30 19.97 9.98 -10.57
CA LEU A 30 21.08 10.40 -9.71
C LEU A 30 21.00 9.88 -8.27
N CYS A 31 21.77 8.81 -8.03
CA CYS A 31 22.55 8.55 -6.82
C CYS A 31 21.83 8.79 -5.46
N ALA A 32 21.16 7.76 -4.94
CA ALA A 32 20.79 7.68 -3.53
C ALA A 32 21.37 6.39 -2.92
N PRO A 33 21.80 6.41 -1.64
CA PRO A 33 22.76 5.48 -1.06
C PRO A 33 22.12 4.12 -0.77
N VAL A 34 22.90 3.20 -0.23
CA VAL A 34 22.55 1.84 0.23
C VAL A 34 21.15 1.71 0.90
N ASP A 35 20.63 2.78 1.53
CA ASP A 35 19.28 2.91 2.09
C ASP A 35 18.13 2.67 1.09
N GLN A 36 18.32 2.98 -0.20
CA GLN A 36 17.28 2.80 -1.21
C GLN A 36 17.08 1.32 -1.53
N ALA A 37 18.18 0.56 -1.60
CA ALA A 37 18.16 -0.87 -1.90
C ALA A 37 17.57 -1.70 -0.76
N GLU A 38 17.77 -1.29 0.49
CA GLU A 38 17.10 -1.95 1.63
C GLU A 38 15.59 -1.77 1.57
N LYS A 39 15.09 -0.58 1.22
CA LYS A 39 13.64 -0.31 1.11
C LYS A 39 12.98 -1.05 -0.05
N LEU A 40 13.73 -1.56 -1.02
CA LEU A 40 13.17 -2.43 -2.07
C LEU A 40 12.86 -3.83 -1.55
N ARG A 41 13.52 -4.32 -0.51
CA ARG A 41 13.20 -5.63 0.06
C ARG A 41 11.88 -5.60 0.79
N LEU A 42 11.02 -6.57 0.51
CA LEU A 42 9.72 -6.67 1.18
C LEU A 42 9.86 -6.84 2.71
N SER A 43 10.93 -7.50 3.15
CA SER A 43 11.26 -7.70 4.57
C SER A 43 11.47 -6.41 5.36
N SER A 44 11.78 -5.30 4.69
CA SER A 44 12.11 -4.03 5.34
C SER A 44 10.88 -3.23 5.81
N TRP A 45 9.67 -3.72 5.52
CA TRP A 45 8.40 -3.00 5.80
C TRP A 45 7.65 -3.51 7.03
N GLY A 46 8.30 -4.31 7.89
CA GLY A 46 7.76 -4.73 9.19
C GLY A 46 6.61 -5.73 9.11
N LEU A 47 6.58 -6.55 8.06
CA LEU A 47 5.59 -7.63 7.94
C LEU A 47 6.00 -8.86 8.77
N PRO A 48 5.04 -9.60 9.38
CA PRO A 48 5.32 -10.83 10.09
C PRO A 48 5.98 -11.89 9.19
N LYS A 49 6.84 -12.74 9.77
CA LYS A 49 7.55 -13.80 9.04
C LYS A 49 6.64 -14.68 8.16
N PRO A 50 5.47 -15.18 8.64
CA PRO A 50 4.66 -16.06 7.80
C PRO A 50 4.03 -15.31 6.61
N VAL A 51 3.86 -13.98 6.70
CA VAL A 51 3.39 -13.14 5.58
C VAL A 51 4.49 -13.05 4.55
N LEU A 52 5.71 -12.76 4.99
CA LEU A 52 6.88 -12.66 4.12
C LEU A 52 7.12 -13.98 3.39
N GLU A 53 7.08 -15.11 4.10
CA GLU A 53 7.21 -16.44 3.50
C GLU A 53 6.11 -16.72 2.47
N CYS A 54 4.86 -16.32 2.75
CA CYS A 54 3.76 -16.43 1.80
C CYS A 54 4.04 -15.63 0.52
N TYR A 55 4.46 -14.36 0.63
CA TYR A 55 4.85 -13.56 -0.55
C TYR A 55 6.03 -14.18 -1.31
N GLN A 56 7.05 -14.67 -0.60
CA GLN A 56 8.22 -15.30 -1.20
C GLN A 56 7.87 -16.58 -1.96
N LYS A 57 6.98 -17.43 -1.42
CA LYS A 57 6.45 -18.62 -2.12
C LYS A 57 5.75 -18.27 -3.44
N HIS A 58 5.18 -17.07 -3.53
CA HIS A 58 4.56 -16.53 -4.73
C HIS A 58 5.52 -15.66 -5.58
N GLY A 59 6.83 -15.71 -5.31
CA GLY A 59 7.86 -15.00 -6.08
C GLY A 59 8.04 -13.52 -5.75
N VAL A 60 7.37 -13.00 -4.71
CA VAL A 60 7.46 -11.59 -4.32
C VAL A 60 8.48 -11.43 -3.18
N THR A 61 9.69 -11.02 -3.54
CA THR A 61 10.80 -10.77 -2.60
C THR A 61 11.18 -9.29 -2.52
N GLN A 62 10.99 -8.56 -3.63
CA GLN A 62 11.34 -7.17 -3.78
C GLN A 62 10.19 -6.37 -4.40
N MET A 63 10.15 -5.09 -4.09
CA MET A 63 9.22 -4.11 -4.62
C MET A 63 9.85 -3.36 -5.79
N PHE A 64 9.01 -2.84 -6.68
CA PHE A 64 9.44 -1.82 -7.62
C PHE A 64 9.74 -0.52 -6.88
N GLU A 65 10.64 0.27 -7.44
CA GLU A 65 11.07 1.54 -6.83
C GLU A 65 9.89 2.48 -6.58
N TRP A 66 8.99 2.60 -7.55
CA TRP A 66 7.79 3.43 -7.41
C TRP A 66 6.88 2.96 -6.26
N GLN A 67 6.81 1.66 -6.00
CA GLN A 67 6.02 1.12 -4.88
C GLN A 67 6.65 1.49 -3.53
N ALA A 68 7.97 1.36 -3.41
CA ALA A 68 8.71 1.76 -2.21
C ALA A 68 8.60 3.27 -1.96
N GLN A 69 8.65 4.08 -3.02
CA GLN A 69 8.40 5.52 -2.95
C GLN A 69 6.98 5.80 -2.45
N CYS A 70 5.94 5.13 -2.96
CA CYS A 70 4.57 5.31 -2.47
C CYS A 70 4.44 5.05 -0.96
N LEU A 71 5.15 4.06 -0.42
CA LEU A 71 5.12 3.74 1.00
C LEU A 71 5.93 4.74 1.85
N ALA A 72 6.97 5.35 1.30
CA ALA A 72 7.82 6.31 2.00
C ALA A 72 7.25 7.75 2.03
N VAL A 73 6.17 8.02 1.30
CA VAL A 73 5.61 9.38 1.19
C VAL A 73 4.77 9.75 2.41
N GLY A 74 5.00 10.97 2.91
CA GLY A 74 4.16 11.60 3.93
C GLY A 74 3.99 10.75 5.20
N GLN A 75 2.73 10.58 5.62
CA GLN A 75 2.35 9.81 6.80
C GLN A 75 1.70 8.48 6.43
N VAL A 76 1.92 7.96 5.22
CA VAL A 76 1.17 6.81 4.68
C VAL A 76 1.29 5.56 5.56
N LEU A 77 2.50 5.20 5.99
CA LEU A 77 2.70 4.09 6.93
C LEU A 77 2.02 4.33 8.28
N ASN A 78 1.92 5.59 8.71
CA ASN A 78 1.30 5.98 9.97
C ASN A 78 -0.23 6.15 9.86
N GLY A 79 -0.80 6.08 8.66
CA GLY A 79 -2.25 6.11 8.41
C GLY A 79 -2.76 7.35 7.73
N GLY A 80 -1.87 8.16 7.19
CA GLY A 80 -2.23 9.19 6.23
C GLY A 80 -2.87 8.58 4.98
N ASN A 81 -3.71 9.36 4.31
CA ASN A 81 -4.37 8.89 3.10
C ASN A 81 -3.38 8.94 1.93
N LEU A 82 -3.48 7.95 1.04
CA LEU A 82 -2.70 7.84 -0.18
C LEU A 82 -3.65 7.68 -1.37
N VAL A 83 -3.41 8.47 -2.41
CA VAL A 83 -4.02 8.29 -3.72
C VAL A 83 -2.88 8.09 -4.72
N TYR A 84 -2.89 6.97 -5.44
CA TYR A 84 -1.85 6.67 -6.41
C TYR A 84 -2.43 6.09 -7.71
N SER A 85 -1.75 6.36 -8.83
CA SER A 85 -2.11 5.86 -10.15
C SER A 85 -0.91 5.24 -10.86
N ALA A 86 -1.13 4.06 -11.47
CA ALA A 86 -0.17 3.34 -12.30
C ALA A 86 -0.93 2.36 -13.24
N PRO A 87 -0.31 1.85 -14.32
CA PRO A 87 -0.92 0.85 -15.21
C PRO A 87 -1.36 -0.44 -14.49
N THR A 88 -2.32 -1.19 -15.05
CA THR A 88 -2.91 -2.41 -14.43
C THR A 88 -1.84 -3.42 -14.01
N SER A 89 -0.91 -3.73 -14.90
CA SER A 89 0.19 -4.68 -14.69
C SER A 89 1.36 -4.13 -13.88
N ALA A 90 1.33 -2.86 -13.45
CA ALA A 90 2.43 -2.25 -12.71
C ALA A 90 2.59 -2.74 -11.27
N GLY A 91 1.67 -3.60 -10.78
CA GLY A 91 1.75 -4.16 -9.43
C GLY A 91 1.14 -3.27 -8.33
N LYS A 92 0.16 -2.41 -8.66
CA LYS A 92 -0.51 -1.52 -7.70
C LYS A 92 -1.07 -2.21 -6.46
N THR A 93 -1.54 -3.43 -6.65
CA THR A 93 -2.18 -4.23 -5.62
C THR A 93 -1.26 -4.50 -4.44
N LEU A 94 0.05 -4.67 -4.66
CA LEU A 94 1.00 -4.94 -3.57
C LEU A 94 1.07 -3.79 -2.57
N VAL A 95 1.05 -2.54 -3.04
CA VAL A 95 1.08 -1.33 -2.19
C VAL A 95 -0.15 -1.30 -1.28
N SER A 96 -1.35 -1.51 -1.84
CA SER A 96 -2.59 -1.53 -1.06
C SER A 96 -2.65 -2.70 -0.09
N GLU A 97 -2.22 -3.90 -0.51
CA GLU A 97 -2.22 -5.10 0.35
C GLU A 97 -1.28 -4.93 1.55
N LEU A 98 -0.08 -4.38 1.32
CA LEU A 98 0.89 -4.13 2.39
C LEU A 98 0.37 -3.09 3.40
N LEU A 99 -0.20 -1.98 2.93
CA LEU A 99 -0.76 -0.95 3.81
C LEU A 99 -1.96 -1.45 4.60
N MET A 100 -2.85 -2.20 3.95
CA MET A 100 -4.02 -2.80 4.59
C MET A 100 -3.59 -3.78 5.68
N LEU A 101 -2.68 -4.68 5.36
CA LEU A 101 -2.18 -5.69 6.29
C LEU A 101 -1.45 -5.06 7.47
N LYS A 102 -0.54 -4.11 7.22
CA LYS A 102 0.15 -3.36 8.28
C LYS A 102 -0.86 -2.70 9.23
N ARG A 103 -1.89 -2.04 8.68
CA ARG A 103 -2.95 -1.39 9.46
C ARG A 103 -3.69 -2.39 10.35
N VAL A 104 -4.14 -3.51 9.79
CA VAL A 104 -4.89 -4.54 10.53
C VAL A 104 -4.04 -5.12 11.66
N LEU A 105 -2.77 -5.42 11.39
CA LEU A 105 -1.86 -6.01 12.36
C LEU A 105 -1.50 -5.05 13.51
N GLU A 106 -1.24 -3.77 13.21
CA GLU A 106 -0.83 -2.78 14.20
C GLU A 106 -1.99 -2.22 15.01
N THR A 107 -3.15 -2.02 14.38
CA THR A 107 -4.29 -1.36 15.04
C THR A 107 -5.37 -2.33 15.53
N LYS A 108 -5.30 -3.61 15.12
CA LYS A 108 -6.33 -4.62 15.36
C LYS A 108 -7.73 -4.20 14.89
N ARG A 109 -7.81 -3.29 13.92
CA ARG A 109 -9.07 -2.83 13.31
C ARG A 109 -9.32 -3.55 11.99
N LYS A 110 -10.60 -3.66 11.62
CA LYS A 110 -11.02 -4.19 10.33
C LYS A 110 -10.65 -3.24 9.20
N ALA A 111 -10.29 -3.81 8.06
CA ALA A 111 -10.11 -3.09 6.80
C ALA A 111 -11.19 -3.45 5.79
N LEU A 112 -11.50 -2.54 4.89
CA LEU A 112 -12.48 -2.73 3.83
C LEU A 112 -11.80 -2.62 2.46
N PHE A 113 -11.91 -3.67 1.64
CA PHE A 113 -11.44 -3.68 0.26
C PHE A 113 -12.65 -3.47 -0.67
N ILE A 114 -12.70 -2.33 -1.36
CA ILE A 114 -13.83 -1.96 -2.25
C ILE A 114 -13.46 -2.29 -3.69
N LEU A 115 -14.31 -3.05 -4.38
CA LEU A 115 -14.14 -3.49 -5.76
C LEU A 115 -15.40 -3.21 -6.58
N PRO A 116 -15.29 -2.93 -7.88
CA PRO A 116 -16.43 -2.52 -8.71
C PRO A 116 -17.39 -3.67 -9.05
N PHE A 117 -16.92 -4.92 -9.04
CA PHE A 117 -17.72 -6.07 -9.47
C PHE A 117 -17.63 -7.25 -8.49
N VAL A 118 -18.73 -7.98 -8.35
CA VAL A 118 -18.83 -9.17 -7.49
C VAL A 118 -17.87 -10.27 -7.93
N SER A 119 -17.66 -10.47 -9.23
CA SER A 119 -16.71 -11.47 -9.76
C SER A 119 -15.29 -11.21 -9.25
N VAL A 120 -14.83 -9.95 -9.36
CA VAL A 120 -13.51 -9.53 -8.89
C VAL A 120 -13.43 -9.58 -7.36
N ALA A 121 -14.53 -9.27 -6.66
CA ALA A 121 -14.59 -9.41 -5.21
C ALA A 121 -14.42 -10.88 -4.77
N LYS A 122 -15.05 -11.82 -5.45
CA LYS A 122 -14.88 -13.26 -5.17
C LYS A 122 -13.45 -13.72 -5.44
N GLU A 123 -12.87 -13.31 -6.57
CA GLU A 123 -11.47 -13.61 -6.90
C GLU A 123 -10.52 -13.10 -5.80
N LYS A 124 -10.70 -11.84 -5.37
CA LYS A 124 -9.87 -11.24 -4.32
C LYS A 124 -10.09 -11.85 -2.94
N MET A 125 -11.31 -12.23 -2.61
CA MET A 125 -11.61 -12.97 -1.39
C MET A 125 -10.82 -14.29 -1.35
N HIS A 126 -10.89 -15.10 -2.41
CA HIS A 126 -10.14 -16.36 -2.46
C HIS A 126 -8.63 -16.13 -2.43
N TYR A 127 -8.13 -15.14 -3.18
CA TYR A 127 -6.72 -14.78 -3.17
C TYR A 127 -6.20 -14.41 -1.77
N LEU A 128 -6.95 -13.61 -1.01
CA LEU A 128 -6.54 -13.21 0.34
C LEU A 128 -6.68 -14.38 1.32
N GLN A 129 -7.79 -15.13 1.28
CA GLN A 129 -8.02 -16.29 2.17
C GLN A 129 -6.97 -17.40 2.01
N VAL A 130 -6.55 -17.72 0.78
CA VAL A 130 -5.52 -18.73 0.52
C VAL A 130 -4.16 -18.29 1.06
N ARG A 131 -3.91 -16.97 1.08
CA ARG A 131 -2.71 -16.39 1.68
C ARG A 131 -2.80 -16.27 3.20
N ASP A 132 -4.02 -16.31 3.73
CA ASP A 132 -4.37 -16.28 5.15
C ASP A 132 -4.43 -17.67 5.80
N HIS A 133 -3.74 -18.71 5.25
CA HIS A 133 -3.36 -19.90 6.04
C HIS A 133 -2.37 -19.59 7.19
N PHE A 134 -2.30 -18.33 7.62
CA PHE A 134 -2.11 -17.98 9.02
C PHE A 134 -3.11 -18.79 9.85
N THR A 135 -2.59 -19.65 10.71
CA THR A 135 -3.42 -20.43 11.63
C THR A 135 -4.44 -19.51 12.32
N PRO A 136 -5.73 -19.90 12.41
CA PRO A 136 -6.74 -19.16 13.17
C PRO A 136 -6.50 -19.07 14.70
N LEU A 137 -5.28 -19.26 15.19
CA LEU A 137 -4.97 -19.47 16.61
C LEU A 137 -3.88 -18.55 17.20
N GLU A 138 -3.39 -17.52 16.50
CA GLU A 138 -2.40 -16.59 17.08
C GLU A 138 -2.71 -15.10 16.84
N ILE A 139 -3.88 -14.77 16.29
CA ILE A 139 -4.45 -13.42 16.46
C ILE A 139 -5.50 -13.53 17.54
N ASP A 140 -5.06 -13.72 18.78
CA ASP A 140 -5.89 -13.41 19.93
C ASP A 140 -6.28 -11.94 19.80
N MET A 141 -7.53 -11.74 19.40
CA MET A 141 -8.24 -10.48 19.59
C MET A 141 -8.73 -10.47 21.04
N ASP A 142 -7.80 -10.22 21.96
CA ASP A 142 -8.13 -9.63 23.27
C ASP A 142 -8.17 -8.10 23.15
#